data_AF-A0A2S8F068-F1
#
_entry.id   AF-A0A2S8F068-F1
#
_cell.length_a   1.000
_cell.length_b   1.000
_cell.length_c   1.000
_cell.angle_alpha   90.00
_cell.angle_beta   90.00
_cell.angle_gamma   90.00
#
_symmetry.space_group_name_H-M   'P 1'
#
loop_
_entity.id
_entity.type
_entity.pdbx_description
1 polymer ?
#
loop_
_entity_poly.entity_id
_entity_poly.type
_entity_poly.pdbx_seq_one_letter_code
_entity_poly.pdbx_strand_id
1 'polypeptide(L)'
;MTKRPTENEDAESDELAIHPVFAQHGPPTNVKFRNVLAHDLRSRHPTVPAECQAHPLVRGQFFYTIPPQLLQKVFEGEVGEALEFDRDLYDLECKLSVVSGDHCYRVGFWQNWPIKSVLMGQPSLCREDLTELGVSETEAELTVKAANKHSSSFDEIGGAYSGWLMTNTVFLDEMDVLLEKFGEQMLRWGTSLVGLPILSSIEPGQLNPTSEEGWQEYDAAVLEFCVRWRLQGLAGPRLPIPMKPMISGQFPITIVKQLMRAGGVFNWPDTFPLFARDVLRDMIADALRPSSDTQHLEGWHKIIDVRNKAKNQFASLERRFRFQHFWRLLRQRHPSIFSRRTARVERAFAEFFGVTESSMHADRMAIQKALGKDWDLRAELA
;
A
#
# COMPACT_ATOMS: atom_id res chain seq x y z
N MET A 1 57.39 67.00 5.06
CA MET A 1 57.92 66.20 6.19
C MET A 1 56.71 65.56 6.83
N THR A 2 56.46 64.26 6.77
CA THR A 2 57.33 63.18 7.29
C THR A 2 56.89 61.82 6.70
N LYS A 3 57.89 61.11 6.15
CA LYS A 3 58.18 59.66 6.16
C LYS A 3 57.04 58.62 6.03
N ARG A 4 57.08 57.89 4.90
CA ARG A 4 56.88 56.42 4.85
C ARG A 4 57.93 55.73 5.72
N PRO A 5 57.59 54.59 6.32
CA PRO A 5 58.12 53.29 5.86
C PRO A 5 57.00 52.22 5.99
N THR A 6 57.02 50.96 5.54
CA THR A 6 57.87 50.05 4.76
C THR A 6 57.01 48.78 4.63
N GLU A 7 57.19 48.02 3.55
CA GLU A 7 56.65 46.68 3.38
C GLU A 7 57.07 45.74 4.54
N ASN A 8 56.22 44.77 4.86
CA ASN A 8 56.66 43.45 5.28
C ASN A 8 55.74 42.42 4.60
N GLU A 9 56.38 41.69 3.69
CA GLU A 9 56.00 40.38 3.16
C GLU A 9 56.04 39.33 4.28
N ASP A 10 55.64 38.11 3.95
CA ASP A 10 55.66 36.87 4.76
C ASP A 10 54.34 36.54 5.46
N ALA A 11 53.34 36.17 4.65
CA ALA A 11 52.30 35.24 5.08
C ALA A 11 52.72 33.82 4.63
N GLU A 12 53.34 33.09 5.53
CA GLU A 12 53.56 31.65 5.43
C GLU A 12 52.23 30.94 5.17
N SER A 13 52.15 30.29 4.00
CA SER A 13 51.12 29.32 3.69
C SER A 13 51.40 28.03 4.46
N ASP A 14 50.76 27.88 5.61
CA ASP A 14 50.62 26.59 6.28
C ASP A 14 49.77 25.65 5.40
N GLU A 15 50.46 24.88 4.57
CA GLU A 15 49.92 23.65 3.98
C GLU A 15 49.63 22.67 5.12
N LEU A 16 48.41 22.72 5.65
CA LEU A 16 47.84 21.63 6.43
C LEU A 16 47.72 20.40 5.52
N ALA A 17 48.77 19.59 5.53
CA ALA A 17 48.75 18.23 5.03
C ALA A 17 47.71 17.43 5.80
N ILE A 18 46.49 17.38 5.27
CA ILE A 18 45.46 16.43 5.69
C ILE A 18 45.97 15.05 5.25
N HIS A 19 46.68 14.37 6.13
CA HIS A 19 46.96 12.95 5.98
C HIS A 19 45.64 12.18 6.05
N PRO A 20 45.22 11.49 4.98
CA PRO A 20 44.09 10.60 5.07
C PRO A 20 44.54 9.34 5.82
N VAL A 21 44.32 9.31 7.14
CA VAL A 21 44.36 8.07 7.91
C VAL A 21 43.06 7.31 7.61
N PHE A 22 42.94 6.80 6.38
CA PHE A 22 42.02 5.69 6.12
C PHE A 22 42.68 4.44 6.67
N ALA A 23 42.33 4.13 7.91
CA ALA A 23 42.60 2.85 8.52
C ALA A 23 42.13 1.73 7.57
N GLN A 24 43.06 0.85 7.23
CA GLN A 24 42.89 -0.37 6.43
C GLN A 24 42.10 -1.43 7.20
N HIS A 25 40.89 -1.10 7.65
CA HIS A 25 39.90 -2.11 8.00
C HIS A 25 39.02 -2.31 6.78
N GLY A 26 39.49 -3.18 5.88
CA GLY A 26 38.66 -3.68 4.81
C GLY A 26 37.35 -4.20 5.40
N PRO A 27 36.19 -3.92 4.78
CA PRO A 27 34.92 -4.41 5.27
C PRO A 27 35.00 -5.94 5.35
N PRO A 28 34.42 -6.57 6.39
CA PRO A 28 34.40 -8.01 6.50
C PRO A 28 33.81 -8.61 5.21
N THR A 29 34.65 -9.24 4.40
CA THR A 29 34.33 -9.85 3.10
C THR A 29 33.49 -11.13 3.21
N ASN A 30 32.87 -11.36 4.37
CA ASN A 30 32.04 -12.53 4.66
C ASN A 30 30.70 -12.16 5.31
N VAL A 31 30.15 -10.99 4.98
CA VAL A 31 28.70 -10.83 5.08
C VAL A 31 28.10 -11.61 3.91
N LYS A 32 27.75 -12.88 4.17
CA LYS A 32 26.75 -13.55 3.33
C LYS A 32 25.53 -12.64 3.37
N PHE A 33 25.32 -11.86 2.31
CA PHE A 33 24.01 -11.30 2.02
C PHE A 33 23.09 -12.51 1.83
N ARG A 34 22.56 -13.05 2.94
CA ARG A 34 21.25 -13.67 2.90
C ARG A 34 20.40 -12.60 2.24
N ASN A 35 19.83 -12.90 1.08
CA ASN A 35 18.81 -12.05 0.50
C ASN A 35 17.72 -11.92 1.56
N VAL A 36 17.78 -10.84 2.36
CA VAL A 36 16.71 -10.38 3.23
C VAL A 36 15.69 -9.70 2.30
N LEU A 37 15.24 -10.45 1.28
CA LEU A 37 13.96 -10.21 0.66
C LEU A 37 12.95 -10.67 1.71
N ALA A 38 12.71 -9.82 2.71
CA ALA A 38 11.64 -9.92 3.70
C ALA A 38 11.16 -11.38 3.90
N HIS A 39 12.08 -12.27 4.32
CA HIS A 39 11.66 -13.56 4.81
C HIS A 39 10.76 -13.20 5.98
N ASP A 40 9.47 -13.48 5.84
CA ASP A 40 8.43 -13.09 6.76
C ASP A 40 8.76 -13.71 8.12
N LEU A 41 9.47 -12.96 8.95
CA LEU A 41 9.86 -13.33 10.31
C LEU A 41 8.62 -13.64 11.16
N ARG A 42 7.43 -13.24 10.69
CA ARG A 42 6.11 -13.70 11.13
C ARG A 42 5.85 -15.14 10.68
N SER A 43 6.68 -16.07 11.12
CA SER A 43 6.64 -17.52 10.87
C SER A 43 5.36 -18.25 11.32
N ARG A 44 4.33 -17.52 11.73
CA ARG A 44 2.96 -18.00 11.89
C ARG A 44 2.02 -17.08 11.12
N HIS A 45 1.89 -17.34 9.83
CA HIS A 45 0.76 -16.81 9.08
C HIS A 45 -0.52 -17.27 9.79
N PRO A 46 -1.42 -16.36 10.16
CA PRO A 46 -2.70 -16.76 10.72
C PRO A 46 -3.41 -17.60 9.66
N THR A 47 -3.74 -18.83 10.01
CA THR A 47 -4.52 -19.71 9.16
C THR A 47 -5.99 -19.55 9.51
N VAL A 48 -6.83 -19.57 8.48
CA VAL A 48 -8.28 -19.58 8.64
C VAL A 48 -8.67 -20.82 9.45
N PRO A 49 -9.45 -20.70 10.55
CA PRO A 49 -9.90 -21.85 11.33
C PRO A 49 -10.68 -22.84 10.46
N ALA A 50 -10.50 -24.15 10.69
CA ALA A 50 -11.05 -25.19 9.83
C ALA A 50 -12.58 -25.08 9.65
N GLU A 51 -13.29 -24.69 10.70
CA GLU A 51 -14.72 -24.44 10.70
C GLU A 51 -15.14 -23.27 9.79
N CYS A 52 -14.27 -22.29 9.59
CA CYS A 52 -14.53 -21.14 8.72
C CYS A 52 -14.17 -21.45 7.25
N GLN A 53 -13.24 -22.38 7.00
CA GLN A 53 -12.80 -22.73 5.64
C GLN A 53 -13.90 -23.35 4.79
N ALA A 54 -14.85 -24.06 5.41
CA ALA A 54 -15.98 -24.66 4.72
C ALA A 54 -17.08 -23.64 4.37
N HIS A 55 -17.03 -22.43 4.92
CA HIS A 55 -18.07 -21.43 4.71
C HIS A 55 -18.11 -20.98 3.24
N PRO A 56 -19.30 -20.86 2.61
CA PRO A 56 -19.41 -20.49 1.19
C PRO A 56 -18.72 -19.18 0.80
N LEU A 57 -18.72 -18.18 1.69
CA LEU A 57 -18.03 -16.89 1.47
C LEU A 57 -16.50 -16.96 1.58
N VAL A 58 -15.95 -18.03 2.14
CA VAL A 58 -14.51 -18.17 2.40
C VAL A 58 -13.89 -19.17 1.41
N ARG A 59 -14.59 -20.27 1.15
CA ARG A 59 -14.07 -21.40 0.39
C ARG A 59 -13.80 -21.01 -1.07
N GLY A 60 -12.53 -20.91 -1.43
CA GLY A 60 -12.09 -20.61 -2.79
C GLY A 60 -12.32 -19.16 -3.21
N GLN A 61 -12.59 -18.27 -2.26
CA GLN A 61 -12.95 -16.88 -2.50
C GLN A 61 -12.00 -15.91 -1.79
N PHE A 62 -12.00 -14.65 -2.24
CA PHE A 62 -11.37 -13.57 -1.49
C PHE A 62 -12.29 -13.13 -0.35
N PHE A 63 -11.89 -13.39 0.89
CA PHE A 63 -12.63 -12.94 2.07
C PHE A 63 -11.91 -11.77 2.73
N TYR A 64 -12.37 -10.54 2.47
CA TYR A 64 -11.87 -9.35 3.17
C TYR A 64 -12.49 -9.23 4.57
N THR A 65 -11.68 -8.96 5.59
CA THR A 65 -12.13 -8.81 6.97
C THR A 65 -12.44 -7.36 7.31
N ILE A 66 -13.44 -7.15 8.16
CA ILE A 66 -13.80 -5.83 8.69
C ILE A 66 -13.16 -5.70 10.08
N PRO A 67 -12.47 -4.58 10.41
CA PRO A 67 -11.83 -4.40 11.72
C PRO A 67 -12.80 -4.63 12.89
N PRO A 68 -12.38 -5.31 13.98
CA PRO A 68 -13.27 -5.63 15.09
C PRO A 68 -13.92 -4.38 15.70
N GLN A 69 -13.18 -3.27 15.76
CA GLN A 69 -13.67 -2.01 16.31
C GLN A 69 -14.77 -1.40 15.42
N LEU A 70 -14.69 -1.59 14.10
CA LEU A 70 -15.72 -1.11 13.19
C LEU A 70 -16.96 -2.01 13.28
N LEU A 71 -16.77 -3.34 13.32
CA LEU A 71 -17.86 -4.30 13.56
C LEU A 71 -18.59 -3.94 14.88
N GLN A 72 -17.86 -3.77 15.96
CA GLN A 72 -18.42 -3.39 17.25
C GLN A 72 -19.26 -2.10 17.16
N LYS A 73 -18.71 -1.04 16.55
CA LYS A 73 -19.41 0.25 16.42
C LYS A 73 -20.69 0.13 15.58
N VAL A 74 -20.65 -0.67 14.52
CA VAL A 74 -21.81 -0.89 13.65
C VAL A 74 -22.86 -1.75 14.36
N PHE A 75 -22.50 -2.92 14.86
CA PHE A 75 -23.43 -3.95 15.33
C PHE A 75 -23.83 -3.81 16.81
N GLU A 76 -22.91 -3.41 17.69
CA GLU A 76 -23.20 -3.28 19.14
C GLU A 76 -23.61 -1.85 19.53
N GLY A 77 -23.17 -0.85 18.77
CA GLY A 77 -23.44 0.57 19.05
C GLY A 77 -24.63 1.13 18.28
N GLU A 78 -24.40 1.50 17.01
CA GLU A 78 -25.25 2.47 16.31
C GLU A 78 -26.46 1.87 15.61
N VAL A 79 -26.36 0.65 15.08
CA VAL A 79 -27.38 0.07 14.19
C VAL A 79 -28.48 -0.66 14.97
N GLY A 80 -28.20 -1.26 16.13
CA GLY A 80 -29.21 -1.89 17.02
C GLY A 80 -28.92 -3.37 17.33
N GLU A 81 -29.65 -3.95 18.30
CA GLU A 81 -29.40 -5.29 18.86
C GLU A 81 -29.29 -6.40 17.80
N ALA A 82 -28.37 -7.34 18.04
CA ALA A 82 -27.91 -8.42 17.16
C ALA A 82 -28.99 -9.36 16.55
N LEU A 83 -30.28 -9.12 16.78
CA LEU A 83 -31.41 -9.97 16.40
C LEU A 83 -31.86 -9.79 14.95
N GLU A 84 -31.49 -8.70 14.27
CA GLU A 84 -31.86 -8.45 12.87
C GLU A 84 -30.79 -8.92 11.85
N PHE A 85 -29.66 -9.44 12.34
CA PHE A 85 -28.54 -9.86 11.48
C PHE A 85 -28.52 -11.37 11.31
N ASP A 86 -27.96 -11.79 10.19
CA ASP A 86 -27.52 -13.18 10.03
C ASP A 86 -26.41 -13.44 11.07
N ARG A 87 -26.77 -14.16 12.14
CA ARG A 87 -25.87 -14.45 13.26
C ARG A 87 -24.67 -15.30 12.82
N ASP A 88 -24.89 -16.24 11.91
CA ASP A 88 -23.82 -17.13 11.44
C ASP A 88 -22.77 -16.31 10.68
N LEU A 89 -23.22 -15.36 9.87
CA LEU A 89 -22.34 -14.43 9.15
C LEU A 89 -21.62 -13.46 10.09
N TYR A 90 -22.32 -12.88 11.08
CA TYR A 90 -21.69 -11.99 12.07
C TYR A 90 -20.61 -12.72 12.88
N ASP A 91 -20.89 -13.95 13.32
CA ASP A 91 -19.94 -14.79 14.05
C ASP A 91 -18.72 -15.13 13.19
N LEU A 92 -18.92 -15.41 11.91
CA LEU A 92 -17.83 -15.62 10.95
C LEU A 92 -16.96 -14.37 10.81
N GLU A 93 -17.57 -13.19 10.64
CA GLU A 93 -16.83 -11.92 10.51
C GLU A 93 -16.03 -11.61 11.77
N CYS A 94 -16.62 -11.76 12.95
CA CYS A 94 -15.93 -11.57 14.23
C CYS A 94 -14.72 -12.51 14.36
N LYS A 95 -14.92 -13.82 14.10
CA LYS A 95 -13.85 -14.82 14.19
C LYS A 95 -12.71 -14.51 13.22
N LEU A 96 -13.02 -14.28 11.94
CA LEU A 96 -11.98 -14.03 10.93
C LEU A 96 -11.31 -12.67 11.11
N SER A 97 -12.01 -11.67 11.62
CA SER A 97 -11.42 -10.39 11.99
C SER A 97 -10.37 -10.54 13.10
N VAL A 98 -10.68 -11.30 14.16
CA VAL A 98 -9.71 -11.61 15.23
C VAL A 98 -8.51 -12.39 14.69
N VAL A 99 -8.73 -13.36 13.80
CA VAL A 99 -7.65 -14.16 13.18
C VAL A 99 -6.76 -13.30 12.27
N SER A 100 -7.35 -12.37 11.50
CA SER A 100 -6.59 -11.43 10.67
C SER A 100 -5.66 -10.56 11.52
N GLY A 101 -6.16 -10.16 12.70
CA GLY A 101 -5.40 -9.41 13.69
C GLY A 101 -5.23 -7.96 13.25
N ASP A 102 -4.00 -7.59 12.89
CA ASP A 102 -3.68 -6.23 12.49
C ASP A 102 -4.20 -5.91 11.08
N HIS A 103 -5.32 -5.20 11.03
CA HIS A 103 -5.96 -4.74 9.81
C HIS A 103 -5.19 -3.63 9.09
N CYS A 104 -4.11 -3.09 9.67
CA CYS A 104 -3.22 -2.17 9.00
C CYS A 104 -2.34 -2.87 7.95
N TYR A 105 -2.14 -4.19 8.12
CA TYR A 105 -1.29 -5.00 7.23
C TYR A 105 -2.05 -6.15 6.58
N ARG A 106 -3.03 -6.75 7.26
CA ARG A 106 -3.80 -7.91 6.77
C ARG A 106 -5.26 -7.53 6.61
N VAL A 107 -5.76 -7.65 5.39
CA VAL A 107 -7.10 -7.18 5.04
C VAL A 107 -8.07 -8.32 4.76
N GLY A 108 -7.63 -9.57 4.87
CA GLY A 108 -8.46 -10.72 4.58
C GLY A 108 -7.68 -11.99 4.33
N PHE A 109 -8.35 -12.94 3.69
CA PHE A 109 -7.83 -14.26 3.35
C PHE A 109 -8.20 -14.66 1.93
N TRP A 110 -7.31 -15.40 1.27
CA TRP A 110 -7.54 -16.05 -0.01
C TRP A 110 -6.89 -17.43 0.02
N GLN A 111 -7.67 -18.50 -0.16
CA GLN A 111 -7.19 -19.89 -0.07
C GLN A 111 -6.37 -20.16 1.22
N ASN A 112 -6.84 -19.67 2.37
CA ASN A 112 -6.15 -19.71 3.67
C ASN A 112 -4.89 -18.84 3.81
N TRP A 113 -4.49 -18.11 2.76
CA TRP A 113 -3.38 -17.17 2.80
C TRP A 113 -3.84 -15.79 3.21
N PRO A 114 -3.13 -15.09 4.12
CA PRO A 114 -3.48 -13.73 4.48
C PRO A 114 -3.25 -12.79 3.29
N ILE A 115 -4.27 -12.00 2.98
CA ILE A 115 -4.17 -10.90 2.01
C ILE A 115 -3.48 -9.73 2.70
N LYS A 116 -2.34 -9.31 2.16
CA LYS A 116 -1.55 -8.21 2.72
C LYS A 116 -1.81 -6.91 1.95
N SER A 117 -2.11 -5.84 2.68
CA SER A 117 -2.20 -4.49 2.11
C SER A 117 -1.73 -3.47 3.14
N VAL A 118 -0.67 -2.76 2.80
CA VAL A 118 -0.07 -1.69 3.64
C VAL A 118 -0.83 -0.36 3.59
N LEU A 119 -2.00 -0.34 2.93
CA LEU A 119 -2.78 0.89 2.71
C LEU A 119 -3.90 1.07 3.74
N MET A 120 -4.08 0.12 4.65
CA MET A 120 -5.15 0.13 5.64
C MET A 120 -4.73 0.65 7.01
N GLY A 121 -3.47 1.04 7.20
CA GLY A 121 -3.00 1.70 8.43
C GLY A 121 -1.47 1.84 8.57
N GLN A 122 -1.03 2.26 9.77
CA GLN A 122 0.36 2.52 10.14
C GLN A 122 1.14 1.23 10.48
N PRO A 123 2.45 1.30 10.80
CA PRO A 123 3.59 1.23 9.89
C PRO A 123 4.07 -0.20 9.62
N SER A 124 4.84 -0.38 8.54
CA SER A 124 5.32 -1.68 8.07
C SER A 124 6.37 -2.38 8.94
N LEU A 125 7.07 -1.64 9.82
CA LEU A 125 8.15 -2.17 10.65
C LEU A 125 7.70 -2.20 12.12
N CYS A 126 7.70 -3.37 12.75
CA CYS A 126 7.53 -3.46 14.19
C CYS A 126 8.88 -3.72 14.89
N ARG A 127 8.91 -3.41 16.19
CA ARG A 127 10.10 -3.57 17.02
C ARG A 127 10.52 -5.04 17.09
N GLU A 128 9.53 -5.92 17.15
CA GLU A 128 9.69 -7.36 17.24
C GLU A 128 10.50 -7.89 16.05
N ASP A 129 10.22 -7.41 14.83
CA ASP A 129 10.92 -7.80 13.59
C ASP A 129 12.45 -7.54 13.71
N LEU A 130 12.85 -6.40 14.29
CA LEU A 130 14.27 -6.05 14.46
C LEU A 130 14.92 -6.81 15.62
N THR A 131 14.19 -7.04 16.71
CA THR A 131 14.71 -7.82 17.84
C THR A 131 14.98 -9.27 17.46
N GLU A 132 14.16 -9.87 16.59
CA GLU A 132 14.40 -11.21 16.05
C GLU A 132 15.66 -11.28 15.18
N LEU A 133 16.07 -10.16 14.60
CA LEU A 133 17.33 -10.00 13.87
C LEU A 133 18.54 -9.72 14.79
N GLY A 134 18.34 -9.74 16.11
CA GLY A 134 19.40 -9.51 17.09
C GLY A 134 19.71 -8.03 17.38
N VAL A 135 18.87 -7.11 16.90
CA VAL A 135 18.96 -5.68 17.25
C VAL A 135 18.50 -5.50 18.69
N SER A 136 19.20 -4.67 19.47
CA SER A 136 18.79 -4.39 20.86
C SER A 136 17.41 -3.72 20.91
N GLU A 137 16.64 -3.95 21.97
CA GLU A 137 15.26 -3.43 22.08
C GLU A 137 15.17 -1.90 21.93
N THR A 138 16.12 -1.18 22.54
CA THR A 138 16.20 0.30 22.43
C THR A 138 16.55 0.76 21.02
N GLU A 139 17.51 0.09 20.37
CA GLU A 139 17.89 0.41 18.99
C GLU A 139 16.77 0.06 18.00
N ALA A 140 16.08 -1.05 18.23
CA ALA A 140 14.91 -1.45 17.46
C ALA A 140 13.80 -0.41 17.56
N GLU A 141 13.49 0.08 18.77
CA GLU A 141 12.48 1.13 18.98
C GLU A 141 12.86 2.43 18.26
N LEU A 142 14.09 2.90 18.41
CA LEU A 142 14.57 4.11 17.74
C LEU A 142 14.54 3.98 16.21
N THR A 143 14.98 2.83 15.69
CA THR A 143 15.01 2.53 14.25
C THR A 143 13.60 2.45 13.69
N VAL A 144 12.69 1.74 14.34
CA VAL A 144 11.27 1.65 13.98
C VAL A 144 10.64 3.03 13.98
N LYS A 145 10.85 3.83 15.04
CA LYS A 145 10.31 5.18 15.12
C LYS A 145 10.83 6.08 13.99
N ALA A 146 12.11 6.01 13.67
CA ALA A 146 12.69 6.77 12.56
C ALA A 146 12.14 6.31 11.21
N ALA A 147 12.18 4.99 10.95
CA ALA A 147 11.69 4.38 9.71
C ALA A 147 10.21 4.72 9.48
N ASN A 148 9.37 4.57 10.49
CA ASN A 148 7.93 4.84 10.42
C ASN A 148 7.65 6.33 10.24
N LYS A 149 8.43 7.20 10.87
CA LYS A 149 8.34 8.65 10.63
C LYS A 149 8.63 8.99 9.17
N HIS A 150 9.61 8.33 8.55
CA HIS A 150 9.95 8.56 7.14
C HIS A 150 8.95 7.90 6.17
N SER A 151 8.52 6.68 6.45
CA SER A 151 7.59 5.92 5.60
C SER A 151 6.18 6.47 5.62
N SER A 152 5.73 7.01 6.76
CA SER A 152 4.34 7.45 6.95
C SER A 152 3.88 8.46 5.90
N SER A 153 4.77 9.34 5.43
CA SER A 153 4.45 10.26 4.34
C SER A 153 4.19 9.55 3.02
N PHE A 154 4.94 8.49 2.70
CA PHE A 154 4.71 7.68 1.51
C PHE A 154 3.47 6.81 1.64
N ASP A 155 3.19 6.32 2.86
CA ASP A 155 2.00 5.54 3.16
C ASP A 155 0.74 6.40 2.99
N GLU A 156 0.73 7.64 3.52
CA GLU A 156 -0.35 8.62 3.35
C GLU A 156 -0.58 8.94 1.86
N ILE A 157 0.49 9.23 1.11
CA ILE A 157 0.38 9.54 -0.33
C ILE A 157 -0.13 8.32 -1.11
N GLY A 158 0.35 7.12 -0.80
CA GLY A 158 -0.13 5.88 -1.41
C GLY A 158 -1.60 5.62 -1.09
N GLY A 159 -2.01 5.78 0.17
CA GLY A 159 -3.40 5.66 0.58
C GLY A 159 -4.30 6.68 -0.13
N ALA A 160 -3.85 7.93 -0.23
CA ALA A 160 -4.54 8.99 -0.96
C ALA A 160 -4.64 8.68 -2.46
N TYR A 161 -3.58 8.17 -3.08
CA TYR A 161 -3.59 7.76 -4.48
C TYR A 161 -4.59 6.64 -4.72
N SER A 162 -4.63 5.65 -3.81
CA SER A 162 -5.61 4.55 -3.87
C SER A 162 -7.03 5.07 -3.73
N GLY A 163 -7.28 6.05 -2.86
CA GLY A 163 -8.60 6.70 -2.75
C GLY A 163 -8.99 7.49 -3.99
N TRP A 164 -8.03 8.13 -4.65
CA TRP A 164 -8.26 8.77 -5.94
C TRP A 164 -8.56 7.74 -7.03
N LEU A 165 -7.79 6.66 -7.13
CA LEU A 165 -8.04 5.58 -8.10
C LEU A 165 -9.44 4.99 -7.93
N MET A 166 -9.84 4.71 -6.69
CA MET A 166 -11.15 4.16 -6.38
C MET A 166 -12.31 5.16 -6.56
N THR A 167 -12.02 6.41 -6.92
CA THR A 167 -13.00 7.44 -7.35
C THR A 167 -12.81 7.88 -8.80
N ASN A 168 -11.86 7.28 -9.53
CA ASN A 168 -11.61 7.55 -10.95
C ASN A 168 -12.37 6.53 -11.80
N THR A 169 -13.34 7.00 -12.59
CA THR A 169 -14.18 6.10 -13.42
C THR A 169 -13.38 5.36 -14.47
N VAL A 170 -12.38 5.99 -15.10
CA VAL A 170 -11.53 5.34 -16.11
C VAL A 170 -10.76 4.17 -15.50
N PHE A 171 -10.17 4.36 -14.31
CA PHE A 171 -9.50 3.26 -13.59
C PHE A 171 -10.46 2.12 -13.28
N LEU A 172 -11.64 2.44 -12.74
CA LEU A 172 -12.60 1.43 -12.34
C LEU A 172 -13.19 0.67 -13.53
N ASP A 173 -13.42 1.34 -14.66
CA ASP A 173 -13.95 0.70 -15.86
C ASP A 173 -12.89 -0.21 -16.51
N GLU A 174 -11.61 0.22 -16.55
CA GLU A 174 -10.50 -0.65 -16.98
C GLU A 174 -10.32 -1.85 -16.03
N MET A 175 -10.49 -1.64 -14.71
CA MET A 175 -10.47 -2.73 -13.73
C MET A 175 -11.65 -3.69 -13.95
N ASP A 176 -12.84 -3.18 -14.24
CA ASP A 176 -14.03 -4.01 -14.50
C ASP A 176 -13.81 -4.89 -15.73
N VAL A 177 -13.21 -4.36 -16.80
CA VAL A 177 -12.82 -5.13 -17.99
C VAL A 177 -11.79 -6.21 -17.64
N LEU A 178 -10.80 -5.88 -16.82
CA LEU A 178 -9.78 -6.84 -16.37
C LEU A 178 -10.41 -7.99 -15.55
N LEU A 179 -11.36 -7.66 -14.66
CA LEU A 179 -12.07 -8.63 -13.82
C LEU A 179 -13.06 -9.49 -14.61
N GLU A 180 -13.75 -8.91 -15.58
CA GLU A 180 -14.65 -9.65 -16.47
C GLU A 180 -13.86 -10.68 -17.30
N LYS A 181 -12.70 -10.28 -17.82
CA LYS A 181 -11.87 -11.15 -18.66
C LYS A 181 -11.08 -12.19 -17.85
N PHE A 182 -10.56 -11.83 -16.68
CA PHE A 182 -9.61 -12.64 -15.93
C PHE A 182 -10.02 -12.97 -14.49
N GLY A 183 -11.29 -12.79 -14.12
CA GLY A 183 -11.75 -12.98 -12.75
C GLY A 183 -11.55 -14.40 -12.23
N GLU A 184 -11.78 -15.42 -13.06
CA GLU A 184 -11.55 -16.82 -12.70
C GLU A 184 -10.06 -17.10 -12.46
N GLN A 185 -9.18 -16.54 -13.30
CA GLN A 185 -7.73 -16.64 -13.17
C GLN A 185 -7.24 -15.93 -11.90
N MET A 186 -7.81 -14.76 -11.58
CA MET A 186 -7.53 -14.05 -10.31
C MET A 186 -7.94 -14.87 -9.09
N LEU A 187 -9.11 -15.53 -9.13
CA LEU A 187 -9.57 -16.40 -8.04
C LEU A 187 -8.70 -17.65 -7.89
N ARG A 188 -8.24 -18.21 -9.01
CA ARG A 188 -7.45 -19.43 -9.05
C ARG A 188 -6.00 -19.22 -8.63
N TRP A 189 -5.33 -18.21 -9.20
CA TRP A 189 -3.89 -17.98 -9.04
C TRP A 189 -3.55 -16.81 -8.12
N GLY A 190 -4.54 -16.00 -7.76
CA GLY A 190 -4.34 -14.83 -6.93
C GLY A 190 -3.74 -13.67 -7.72
N THR A 191 -3.55 -12.56 -7.03
CA THR A 191 -3.04 -11.30 -7.61
C THR A 191 -1.62 -10.96 -7.17
N SER A 192 -1.14 -11.59 -6.09
CA SER A 192 0.17 -11.32 -5.49
C SER A 192 1.36 -11.87 -6.29
N LEU A 193 1.12 -12.81 -7.20
CA LEU A 193 2.17 -13.47 -7.99
C LEU A 193 2.48 -12.75 -9.32
N VAL A 194 1.64 -11.80 -9.74
CA VAL A 194 1.77 -11.14 -11.04
C VAL A 194 3.01 -10.24 -11.08
N GLY A 195 3.77 -10.31 -12.17
CA GLY A 195 4.94 -9.44 -12.42
C GLY A 195 6.14 -9.70 -11.50
N LEU A 196 6.06 -10.72 -10.64
CA LEU A 196 7.16 -11.21 -9.83
C LEU A 196 7.76 -12.47 -10.48
N PRO A 197 9.09 -12.61 -10.48
CA PRO A 197 9.69 -13.86 -10.88
C PRO A 197 9.35 -14.90 -9.80
N ILE A 198 8.55 -15.89 -10.17
CA ILE A 198 8.22 -17.01 -9.29
C ILE A 198 9.52 -17.79 -9.06
N LEU A 199 10.10 -17.63 -7.87
CA LEU A 199 11.32 -18.34 -7.48
C LEU A 199 11.05 -19.84 -7.52
N SER A 200 11.97 -20.62 -8.09
CA SER A 200 11.85 -22.08 -8.22
C SER A 200 11.74 -22.81 -6.88
N SER A 201 11.97 -22.13 -5.76
CA SER A 201 11.79 -22.60 -4.39
C SER A 201 10.36 -22.34 -3.87
N ILE A 202 9.36 -22.63 -4.69
CA ILE A 202 7.98 -22.67 -4.24
C ILE A 202 7.86 -23.78 -3.18
N GLU A 203 7.25 -23.49 -2.04
CA GLU A 203 7.06 -24.52 -1.00
C GLU A 203 6.27 -25.71 -1.56
N PRO A 204 6.58 -26.96 -1.18
CA PRO A 204 5.83 -28.13 -1.64
C PRO A 204 4.32 -27.95 -1.40
N GLY A 205 3.54 -27.92 -2.48
CA GLY A 205 2.07 -27.75 -2.43
C GLY A 205 1.54 -26.41 -2.92
N GLN A 206 2.38 -25.40 -3.17
CA GLN A 206 1.97 -24.20 -3.88
C GLN A 206 1.94 -24.47 -5.40
N LEU A 207 0.84 -24.11 -6.06
CA LEU A 207 0.68 -24.21 -7.51
C LEU A 207 1.70 -23.30 -8.20
N ASN A 208 2.47 -23.85 -9.14
CA ASN A 208 3.26 -23.05 -10.07
C ASN A 208 2.40 -22.74 -11.30
N PRO A 209 1.80 -21.56 -11.41
CA PRO A 209 0.86 -21.28 -12.49
C PRO A 209 1.57 -21.09 -13.83
N THR A 210 2.91 -20.96 -13.87
CA THR A 210 3.66 -20.64 -15.11
C THR A 210 3.51 -21.66 -16.23
N SER A 211 3.17 -22.90 -15.91
CA SER A 211 2.90 -23.97 -16.87
C SER A 211 1.42 -24.12 -17.23
N GLU A 212 0.52 -23.38 -16.58
CA GLU A 212 -0.91 -23.48 -16.82
C GLU A 212 -1.32 -22.66 -18.05
N GLU A 213 -2.27 -23.20 -18.82
CA GLU A 213 -2.84 -22.51 -19.97
C GLU A 213 -3.51 -21.19 -19.52
N GLY A 214 -3.25 -20.11 -20.25
CA GLY A 214 -3.77 -18.77 -19.96
C GLY A 214 -2.96 -17.96 -18.93
N TRP A 215 -1.98 -18.55 -18.22
CA TRP A 215 -1.18 -17.80 -17.23
C TRP A 215 -0.44 -16.63 -17.85
N GLN A 216 0.22 -16.83 -18.99
CA GLN A 216 1.02 -15.78 -19.63
C GLN A 216 0.15 -14.59 -20.08
N GLU A 217 -1.06 -14.85 -20.58
CA GLU A 217 -1.99 -13.80 -20.98
C GLU A 217 -2.50 -13.02 -19.77
N TYR A 218 -2.85 -13.74 -18.70
CA TYR A 218 -3.26 -13.15 -17.43
C TYR A 218 -2.15 -12.29 -16.80
N ASP A 219 -0.95 -12.83 -16.63
CA ASP A 219 0.19 -12.14 -16.03
C ASP A 219 0.54 -10.88 -16.83
N ALA A 220 0.58 -10.97 -18.16
CA ALA A 220 0.82 -9.83 -19.03
C ALA A 220 -0.25 -8.73 -18.88
N ALA A 221 -1.54 -9.10 -18.88
CA ALA A 221 -2.63 -8.14 -18.79
C ALA A 221 -2.67 -7.42 -17.43
N VAL A 222 -2.49 -8.16 -16.33
CA VAL A 222 -2.47 -7.54 -14.99
C VAL A 222 -1.20 -6.70 -14.80
N LEU A 223 -0.05 -7.13 -15.34
CA LEU A 223 1.18 -6.34 -15.32
C LEU A 223 1.03 -5.03 -16.10
N GLU A 224 0.45 -5.09 -17.30
CA GLU A 224 0.17 -3.91 -18.12
C GLU A 224 -0.75 -2.93 -17.38
N PHE A 225 -1.84 -3.44 -16.79
CA PHE A 225 -2.74 -2.66 -15.94
C PHE A 225 -2.00 -1.98 -14.78
N CYS A 226 -1.16 -2.73 -14.06
CA CYS A 226 -0.39 -2.20 -12.93
C CYS A 226 0.62 -1.13 -13.38
N VAL A 227 1.34 -1.34 -14.49
CA VAL A 227 2.30 -0.37 -15.04
C VAL A 227 1.58 0.92 -15.45
N ARG A 228 0.45 0.80 -16.15
CA ARG A 228 -0.38 1.93 -16.59
C ARG A 228 -0.81 2.81 -15.42
N TRP A 229 -1.23 2.20 -14.31
CA TRP A 229 -1.73 2.90 -13.13
C TRP A 229 -0.69 3.10 -12.01
N ARG A 230 0.59 2.83 -12.30
CA ARG A 230 1.71 2.99 -11.34
C ARG A 230 1.48 2.21 -10.04
N LEU A 231 1.05 0.96 -10.18
CA LEU A 231 0.82 0.03 -9.09
C LEU A 231 2.01 -0.93 -8.97
N GLN A 232 2.36 -1.28 -7.73
CA GLN A 232 3.22 -2.40 -7.43
C GLN A 232 2.53 -3.74 -7.72
N GLY A 233 1.21 -3.77 -7.59
CA GLY A 233 0.37 -4.94 -7.82
C GLY A 233 -1.04 -4.71 -7.29
N LEU A 234 -1.79 -5.79 -7.16
CA LEU A 234 -3.10 -5.80 -6.51
C LEU A 234 -3.01 -6.74 -5.29
N ALA A 235 -3.56 -6.31 -4.15
CA ALA A 235 -3.75 -7.19 -2.99
C ALA A 235 -4.94 -8.14 -3.22
N GLY A 236 -5.83 -7.78 -4.14
CA GLY A 236 -6.92 -8.61 -4.64
C GLY A 236 -7.72 -7.84 -5.69
N PRO A 237 -8.84 -8.40 -6.19
CA PRO A 237 -9.57 -7.91 -7.36
C PRO A 237 -9.77 -6.39 -7.45
N ARG A 238 -10.06 -5.72 -6.33
CA ARG A 238 -10.31 -4.27 -6.29
C ARG A 238 -9.46 -3.54 -5.26
N LEU A 239 -8.28 -4.08 -4.95
CA LEU A 239 -7.42 -3.53 -3.92
C LEU A 239 -6.05 -3.15 -4.50
N PRO A 240 -5.96 -1.96 -5.15
CA PRO A 240 -4.70 -1.53 -5.76
C PRO A 240 -3.62 -1.31 -4.71
N ILE A 241 -2.38 -1.67 -5.04
CA ILE A 241 -1.19 -1.34 -4.24
C ILE A 241 -0.35 -0.35 -5.04
N PRO A 242 -0.35 0.94 -4.71
CA PRO A 242 0.52 1.94 -5.33
C PRO A 242 1.98 1.53 -5.30
N MET A 243 2.66 1.79 -6.41
CA MET A 243 4.11 1.76 -6.44
C MET A 243 4.63 2.88 -5.56
N LYS A 244 5.48 2.57 -4.59
CA LYS A 244 6.12 3.58 -3.71
C LYS A 244 7.53 3.90 -4.21
N PRO A 245 8.12 5.01 -3.75
CA PRO A 245 9.55 5.23 -3.88
C PRO A 245 10.36 4.06 -3.33
N MET A 246 11.32 3.57 -4.13
CA MET A 246 12.12 2.39 -3.77
C MET A 246 13.60 2.64 -4.05
N ILE A 247 14.44 2.25 -3.08
CA ILE A 247 15.90 2.34 -3.19
C ILE A 247 16.44 1.03 -3.78
N SER A 248 17.60 1.10 -4.45
CA SER A 248 18.37 -0.06 -4.91
C SER A 248 18.41 -1.19 -3.87
N GLY A 249 18.05 -2.40 -4.31
CA GLY A 249 17.94 -3.59 -3.45
C GLY A 249 16.51 -3.92 -3.00
N GLN A 250 15.55 -3.00 -3.13
CA GLN A 250 14.14 -3.28 -2.85
C GLN A 250 13.33 -3.67 -4.10
N PHE A 251 13.91 -3.55 -5.30
CA PHE A 251 13.20 -3.78 -6.56
C PHE A 251 12.79 -5.24 -6.76
N PRO A 252 11.61 -5.48 -7.37
CA PRO A 252 11.33 -6.75 -8.02
C PRO A 252 12.45 -7.06 -9.02
N ILE A 253 12.97 -8.30 -8.99
CA ILE A 253 14.07 -8.77 -9.85
C ILE A 253 13.77 -8.52 -11.35
N THR A 254 12.49 -8.43 -11.73
CA THR A 254 12.03 -8.13 -13.10
C THR A 254 12.56 -6.82 -13.66
N ILE A 255 12.77 -5.81 -12.82
CA ILE A 255 13.27 -4.48 -13.25
C ILE A 255 14.79 -4.37 -13.02
N VAL A 256 15.34 -5.13 -12.06
CA VAL A 256 16.74 -5.08 -11.61
C VAL A 256 17.77 -5.15 -12.76
N LYS A 257 17.55 -5.96 -13.81
CA LYS A 257 18.53 -6.11 -14.91
C LYS A 257 18.69 -4.84 -15.75
N GLN A 258 17.63 -4.06 -15.95
CA GLN A 258 17.73 -2.77 -16.64
C GLN A 258 18.40 -1.73 -15.73
N LEU A 259 18.07 -1.78 -14.44
CA LEU A 259 18.56 -0.84 -13.45
C LEU A 259 20.06 -1.00 -13.13
N MET A 260 20.55 -2.24 -13.07
CA MET A 260 21.97 -2.53 -12.82
C MET A 260 22.91 -2.04 -13.93
N ARG A 261 22.43 -1.84 -15.15
CA ARG A 261 23.23 -1.31 -16.27
C ARG A 261 23.46 0.21 -16.19
N ALA A 262 22.74 0.90 -15.30
CA ALA A 262 22.75 2.37 -15.19
C ALA A 262 23.51 2.93 -13.95
N GLY A 263 24.19 2.09 -13.15
CA GLY A 263 25.04 2.55 -12.04
C GLY A 263 24.37 2.68 -10.66
N GLY A 264 23.13 2.18 -10.52
CA GLY A 264 22.33 2.26 -9.30
C GLY A 264 21.02 2.95 -9.59
N VAL A 265 19.92 2.44 -9.03
CA VAL A 265 18.58 2.95 -9.36
C VAL A 265 17.77 3.26 -8.13
N PHE A 266 17.14 4.41 -8.19
CA PHE A 266 16.06 4.80 -7.35
C PHE A 266 14.82 4.86 -8.25
N ASN A 267 13.76 4.14 -7.90
CA ASN A 267 12.48 4.31 -8.58
C ASN A 267 11.71 5.37 -7.81
N TRP A 268 11.37 6.46 -8.50
CA TRP A 268 10.46 7.47 -7.98
C TRP A 268 9.26 7.56 -8.93
N PRO A 269 8.10 7.02 -8.55
CA PRO A 269 6.92 7.10 -9.39
C PRO A 269 6.47 8.56 -9.58
N ASP A 270 5.99 8.91 -10.78
CA ASP A 270 5.38 10.20 -11.10
C ASP A 270 4.12 10.52 -10.28
N THR A 271 3.58 9.51 -9.58
CA THR A 271 2.48 9.64 -8.63
C THR A 271 2.91 10.15 -7.24
N PHE A 272 4.20 10.32 -6.97
CA PHE A 272 4.72 10.82 -5.69
C PHE A 272 5.32 12.23 -5.84
N PRO A 273 4.92 13.21 -5.00
CA PRO A 273 5.44 14.57 -5.06
C PRO A 273 6.93 14.60 -4.68
N LEU A 274 7.75 15.23 -5.52
CA LEU A 274 9.16 15.47 -5.20
C LEU A 274 9.29 16.53 -4.09
N PHE A 275 9.99 16.20 -2.99
CA PHE A 275 10.30 17.15 -1.93
C PHE A 275 11.35 18.21 -2.40
N ALA A 276 11.24 19.46 -1.94
CA ALA A 276 12.14 20.57 -2.35
C ALA A 276 13.53 20.46 -1.67
N ARG A 277 14.65 20.79 -2.33
CA ARG A 277 15.10 22.20 -2.51
C ARG A 277 16.14 22.50 -3.61
N ASP A 278 16.48 21.62 -4.56
CA ASP A 278 17.66 21.83 -5.44
C ASP A 278 17.42 21.51 -6.93
N VAL A 279 18.42 21.82 -7.78
CA VAL A 279 18.48 21.55 -9.24
C VAL A 279 18.16 20.08 -9.58
N LEU A 280 18.53 19.14 -8.69
CA LEU A 280 18.21 17.72 -8.83
C LEU A 280 16.70 17.47 -8.90
N ARG A 281 15.88 18.27 -8.21
CA ARG A 281 14.43 18.18 -8.28
C ARG A 281 13.91 18.54 -9.66
N ASP A 282 14.38 19.64 -10.24
CA ASP A 282 13.90 20.08 -11.56
C ASP A 282 14.33 19.07 -12.64
N MET A 283 15.54 18.52 -12.52
CA MET A 283 16.01 17.42 -13.39
C MET A 283 15.15 16.16 -13.26
N ILE A 284 14.84 15.72 -12.04
CA ILE A 284 13.97 14.54 -11.82
C ILE A 284 12.55 14.86 -12.28
N ALA A 285 12.02 16.04 -11.99
CA ALA A 285 10.69 16.46 -12.43
C ALA A 285 10.60 16.46 -13.95
N ASP A 286 11.62 16.94 -14.66
CA ASP A 286 11.70 16.94 -16.12
C ASP A 286 11.82 15.53 -16.69
N ALA A 287 12.57 14.65 -16.04
CA ALA A 287 12.70 13.24 -16.43
C ALA A 287 11.41 12.43 -16.16
N LEU A 288 10.68 12.77 -15.10
CA LEU A 288 9.38 12.19 -14.74
C LEU A 288 8.21 12.87 -15.44
N ARG A 289 8.47 13.89 -16.29
CA ARG A 289 7.37 14.57 -16.98
C ARG A 289 6.60 13.53 -17.78
N PRO A 290 5.28 13.53 -17.64
CA PRO A 290 4.45 12.58 -18.34
C PRO A 290 4.69 12.66 -19.85
N SER A 291 4.97 11.51 -20.46
CA SER A 291 4.82 11.36 -21.90
C SER A 291 3.35 11.65 -22.27
N SER A 292 3.05 11.86 -23.56
CA SER A 292 1.67 12.09 -24.03
C SER A 292 0.66 11.00 -23.64
N ASP A 293 1.13 9.88 -23.10
CA ASP A 293 0.40 8.67 -22.73
C ASP A 293 -0.09 8.61 -21.26
N THR A 294 0.03 9.68 -20.47
CA THR A 294 -0.44 9.67 -19.06
C THR A 294 -1.70 10.53 -18.81
N GLN A 295 -2.52 10.78 -19.84
CA GLN A 295 -3.70 11.64 -19.70
C GLN A 295 -4.65 11.15 -18.61
N HIS A 296 -4.74 9.83 -18.40
CA HIS A 296 -5.53 9.21 -17.34
C HIS A 296 -5.08 9.59 -15.91
N LEU A 297 -3.83 10.04 -15.74
CA LEU A 297 -3.25 10.48 -14.44
C LEU A 297 -3.32 12.00 -14.21
N GLU A 298 -3.83 12.79 -15.17
CA GLU A 298 -3.82 14.26 -15.08
C GLU A 298 -4.56 14.76 -13.82
N GLY A 299 -5.68 14.12 -13.48
CA GLY A 299 -6.43 14.43 -12.27
C GLY A 299 -5.60 14.27 -10.99
N TRP A 300 -4.79 13.22 -10.91
CA TRP A 300 -3.89 12.98 -9.79
C TRP A 300 -2.72 13.97 -9.77
N HIS A 301 -2.09 14.21 -10.93
CA HIS A 301 -0.98 15.16 -11.04
C HIS A 301 -1.38 16.56 -10.56
N LYS A 302 -2.61 17.00 -10.84
CA LYS A 302 -3.16 18.27 -10.29
C LYS A 302 -3.25 18.27 -8.76
N ILE A 303 -3.51 17.13 -8.14
CA ILE A 303 -3.61 17.01 -6.67
C ILE A 303 -2.21 17.11 -6.04
N ILE A 304 -1.22 16.41 -6.60
CA ILE A 304 0.14 16.37 -6.05
C ILE A 304 1.05 17.53 -6.49
N ASP A 305 0.61 18.36 -7.44
CA ASP A 305 1.36 19.52 -7.91
C ASP A 305 1.79 20.42 -6.73
N VAL A 306 3.05 20.82 -6.70
CA VAL A 306 3.61 21.70 -5.67
C VAL A 306 2.85 23.03 -5.53
N ARG A 307 2.22 23.50 -6.62
CA ARG A 307 1.43 24.72 -6.69
C ARG A 307 0.06 24.55 -6.06
N ASN A 308 -0.42 23.31 -5.92
CA ASN A 308 -1.67 23.01 -5.24
C ASN A 308 -1.48 23.17 -3.72
N LYS A 309 -2.02 24.28 -3.18
CA LYS A 309 -1.99 24.57 -1.75
C LYS A 309 -2.94 23.70 -0.93
N ALA A 310 -3.88 23.01 -1.57
CA ALA A 310 -4.88 22.15 -0.92
C ALA A 310 -4.33 20.73 -0.65
N LYS A 311 -3.14 20.65 -0.03
CA LYS A 311 -2.52 19.36 0.38
C LYS A 311 -3.29 18.63 1.48
N ASN A 312 -4.26 19.31 2.10
CA ASN A 312 -5.20 18.73 3.08
C ASN A 312 -6.12 17.65 2.47
N GLN A 313 -6.05 17.42 1.16
CA GLN A 313 -6.85 16.40 0.49
C GLN A 313 -6.35 14.97 0.70
N PHE A 314 -5.06 14.75 1.00
CA PHE A 314 -4.51 13.39 1.12
C PHE A 314 -5.21 12.56 2.20
N ALA A 315 -5.27 13.07 3.44
CA ALA A 315 -5.99 12.41 4.52
C ALA A 315 -7.47 12.13 4.19
N SER A 316 -8.14 13.00 3.41
CA SER A 316 -9.52 12.75 2.98
C SER A 316 -9.63 11.65 1.92
N LEU A 317 -8.70 11.60 0.96
CA LEU A 317 -8.67 10.58 -0.08
C LEU A 317 -8.31 9.21 0.50
N GLU A 318 -7.32 9.14 1.38
CA GLU A 318 -6.98 7.91 2.11
C GLU A 318 -8.19 7.40 2.91
N ARG A 319 -8.86 8.29 3.66
CA ARG A 319 -10.06 7.90 4.40
C ARG A 319 -11.17 7.41 3.47
N ARG A 320 -11.38 8.04 2.31
CA ARG A 320 -12.36 7.58 1.31
C ARG A 320 -12.05 6.18 0.80
N PHE A 321 -10.78 5.84 0.56
CA PHE A 321 -10.38 4.49 0.18
C PHE A 321 -10.84 3.46 1.21
N ARG A 322 -10.46 3.68 2.47
CA ARG A 322 -10.78 2.76 3.58
C ARG A 322 -12.29 2.70 3.81
N PHE A 323 -12.96 3.85 3.80
CA PHE A 323 -14.41 3.95 3.93
C PHE A 323 -15.13 3.18 2.82
N GLN A 324 -14.79 3.43 1.55
CA GLN A 324 -15.39 2.75 0.40
C GLN A 324 -15.19 1.22 0.48
N HIS A 325 -14.00 0.77 0.85
CA HIS A 325 -13.70 -0.65 1.01
C HIS A 325 -14.62 -1.30 2.06
N PHE A 326 -14.62 -0.81 3.30
CA PHE A 326 -15.43 -1.41 4.36
C PHE A 326 -16.94 -1.19 4.15
N TRP A 327 -17.35 -0.08 3.57
CA TRP A 327 -18.75 0.19 3.23
C TRP A 327 -19.30 -0.86 2.28
N ARG A 328 -18.55 -1.18 1.21
CA ARG A 328 -18.97 -2.18 0.22
C ARG A 328 -19.05 -3.58 0.82
N LEU A 329 -18.08 -3.96 1.68
CA LEU A 329 -18.14 -5.24 2.40
C LEU A 329 -19.38 -5.35 3.29
N LEU A 330 -19.66 -4.31 4.10
CA LEU A 330 -20.86 -4.26 4.93
C LEU A 330 -22.12 -4.30 4.08
N ARG A 331 -22.18 -3.57 2.96
CA ARG A 331 -23.36 -3.50 2.09
C ARG A 331 -23.65 -4.83 1.42
N GLN A 332 -22.62 -5.51 0.93
CA GLN A 332 -22.74 -6.80 0.25
C GLN A 332 -23.20 -7.90 1.21
N ARG A 333 -22.64 -7.93 2.42
CA ARG A 333 -22.88 -9.00 3.40
C ARG A 333 -24.10 -8.75 4.26
N HIS A 334 -24.38 -7.48 4.57
CA HIS A 334 -25.48 -7.06 5.44
C HIS A 334 -26.35 -5.97 4.78
N PRO A 335 -26.98 -6.25 3.62
CA PRO A 335 -27.70 -5.25 2.85
C PRO A 335 -28.87 -4.61 3.61
N SER A 336 -29.48 -5.35 4.54
CA SER A 336 -30.61 -4.89 5.38
C SER A 336 -30.27 -3.64 6.20
N ILE A 337 -29.02 -3.51 6.66
CA ILE A 337 -28.52 -2.39 7.48
C ILE A 337 -28.73 -1.04 6.79
N PHE A 338 -28.42 -0.99 5.50
CA PHE A 338 -28.33 0.27 4.76
C PHE A 338 -29.69 0.79 4.29
N SER A 339 -30.76 -0.01 4.36
CA SER A 339 -32.09 0.39 3.87
C SER A 339 -32.72 1.54 4.66
N ARG A 340 -32.39 1.67 5.96
CA ARG A 340 -32.99 2.69 6.85
C ARG A 340 -32.01 3.31 7.84
N ARG A 341 -30.77 2.83 7.93
CA ARG A 341 -29.81 3.20 8.98
C ARG A 341 -28.50 3.77 8.44
N THR A 342 -28.48 4.29 7.22
CA THR A 342 -27.29 4.89 6.59
C THR A 342 -26.60 5.92 7.49
N ALA A 343 -27.35 6.84 8.11
CA ALA A 343 -26.79 7.85 9.01
C ALA A 343 -26.13 7.27 10.28
N ARG A 344 -26.66 6.16 10.80
CA ARG A 344 -26.08 5.43 11.94
C ARG A 344 -24.77 4.73 11.55
N VAL A 345 -24.74 4.14 10.36
CA VAL A 345 -23.51 3.56 9.81
C VAL A 345 -22.46 4.66 9.58
N GLU A 346 -22.84 5.82 9.05
CA GLU A 346 -21.94 6.98 8.93
C GLU A 346 -21.37 7.42 10.29
N ARG A 347 -22.18 7.40 11.36
CA ARG A 347 -21.71 7.68 12.73
C ARG A 347 -20.70 6.65 13.22
N ALA A 348 -20.98 5.36 13.03
CA ALA A 348 -20.03 4.29 13.39
C ALA A 348 -18.68 4.45 12.66
N PHE A 349 -18.70 4.81 11.38
CA PHE A 349 -17.49 5.13 10.62
C PHE A 349 -16.80 6.39 11.12
N ALA A 350 -17.55 7.43 11.47
CA ALA A 350 -16.99 8.69 11.98
C ALA A 350 -16.21 8.42 13.28
N GLU A 351 -16.79 7.66 14.20
CA GLU A 351 -16.11 7.23 15.42
C GLU A 351 -14.92 6.31 15.15
N PHE A 352 -15.04 5.37 14.22
CA PHE A 352 -13.96 4.45 13.87
C PHE A 352 -12.74 5.19 13.31
N PHE A 353 -12.96 6.18 12.44
CA PHE A 353 -11.89 6.99 11.85
C PHE A 353 -11.45 8.16 12.73
N GLY A 354 -12.14 8.44 13.85
CA GLY A 354 -11.85 9.59 14.71
C GLY A 354 -12.13 10.94 14.04
N VAL A 355 -13.17 11.03 13.21
CA VAL A 355 -13.59 12.26 12.50
C VAL A 355 -15.04 12.61 12.81
N THR A 356 -15.52 13.77 12.34
CA THR A 356 -16.92 14.16 12.54
C THR A 356 -17.87 13.43 11.58
N GLU A 357 -19.13 13.25 11.98
CA GLU A 357 -20.19 12.71 11.11
C GLU A 357 -20.30 13.51 9.80
N SER A 358 -20.19 14.84 9.87
CA SER A 358 -20.20 15.71 8.70
C SER A 358 -19.05 15.42 7.72
N SER A 359 -17.88 15.03 8.24
CA SER A 359 -16.72 14.66 7.40
C SER A 359 -16.99 13.35 6.67
N MET A 360 -17.56 12.36 7.36
CA MET A 360 -17.93 11.08 6.74
C MET A 360 -19.04 11.24 5.71
N HIS A 361 -20.05 12.06 6.02
CA HIS A 361 -21.11 12.38 5.07
C HIS A 361 -20.56 13.07 3.82
N ALA A 362 -19.64 14.03 4.00
CA ALA A 362 -18.99 14.71 2.88
C ALA A 362 -18.17 13.75 2.01
N ASP A 363 -17.47 12.79 2.62
CA ASP A 363 -16.74 11.75 1.89
C ASP A 363 -17.67 10.83 1.10
N ARG A 364 -18.77 10.38 1.70
CA ARG A 364 -19.79 9.59 1.00
C ARG A 364 -20.37 10.35 -0.20
N MET A 365 -20.71 11.63 0.00
CA MET A 365 -21.23 12.49 -1.06
C MET A 365 -20.20 12.74 -2.17
N ALA A 366 -18.91 12.85 -1.83
CA ALA A 366 -17.84 12.99 -2.81
C ALA A 366 -17.68 11.73 -3.67
N ILE A 367 -17.72 10.53 -3.05
CA ILE A 367 -17.68 9.25 -3.77
C ILE A 367 -18.91 9.12 -4.67
N GLN A 368 -20.11 9.38 -4.13
CA GLN A 368 -21.37 9.33 -4.89
C GLN A 368 -21.38 10.32 -6.07
N LYS A 369 -20.80 11.51 -5.90
CA LYS A 369 -20.66 12.48 -7.00
C LYS A 369 -19.71 11.98 -8.09
N ALA A 370 -18.62 11.32 -7.71
CA ALA A 370 -17.64 10.81 -8.66
C ALA A 370 -18.13 9.58 -9.42
N LEU A 371 -18.85 8.67 -8.73
CA LEU A 371 -19.16 7.33 -9.24
C LEU A 371 -20.64 7.09 -9.56
N GLY A 372 -21.52 8.03 -9.22
CA GLY A 372 -22.97 7.88 -9.36
C GLY A 372 -23.66 7.34 -8.11
N LYS A 373 -24.99 7.18 -8.18
CA LYS A 373 -25.83 6.79 -7.04
C LYS A 373 -25.57 5.36 -6.55
N ASP A 374 -25.24 4.46 -7.47
CA ASP A 374 -25.10 3.02 -7.22
C ASP A 374 -23.63 2.59 -7.05
N TRP A 375 -22.78 3.51 -6.61
CA TRP A 375 -21.33 3.28 -6.47
C TRP A 375 -21.00 2.14 -5.50
N ASP A 376 -21.88 1.87 -4.54
CA ASP A 376 -21.75 0.81 -3.54
C ASP A 376 -22.22 -0.56 -4.05
N LEU A 377 -22.84 -0.61 -5.24
CA LEU A 377 -23.37 -1.85 -5.84
C LEU A 377 -22.46 -2.50 -6.88
N ARG A 378 -21.31 -1.89 -7.24
CA ARG A 378 -20.34 -2.56 -8.13
C ARG A 378 -19.94 -3.90 -7.51
N ALA A 379 -20.08 -5.00 -8.24
CA ALA A 379 -19.82 -6.33 -7.72
C ALA A 379 -18.33 -6.49 -7.33
N GLU A 380 -18.09 -7.06 -6.15
CA GLU A 380 -16.82 -7.72 -5.85
C GLU A 380 -16.84 -9.11 -6.52
N LEU A 381 -15.70 -9.61 -7.01
CA LEU A 381 -15.61 -11.02 -7.41
C LEU A 381 -15.94 -11.87 -6.17
N ALA A 382 -17.03 -12.62 -6.24
CA ALA A 382 -17.66 -13.31 -5.12
C ALA A 382 -17.62 -14.83 -5.25
#